data_AF-A0A2T0AMR5-F1
#
_entry.id   AF-A0A2T0AMR5-F1
#
_cell.length_a   1.000
_cell.length_b   1.000
_cell.length_c   1.000
_cell.angle_alpha   90.00
_cell.angle_beta   90.00
_cell.angle_gamma   90.00
#
_symmetry.space_group_name_H-M   'P 1'
#
loop_
_entity.id
_entity.type
_entity.pdbx_description
1 polymer ?
#
loop_
_entity_poly.entity_id
_entity_poly.type
_entity_poly.pdbx_seq_one_letter_code
_entity_poly.pdbx_strand_id
1 'polypeptide(L)'
;MDAATLEHFRRLLLEEKKKLREQIDSLTSGGLRSSLFESTQELSSYDNHPADLGSEEFERSKDLALRDNARLQLRKIEDALASIKEGTYGYCRECGREIPRERLEAVPETTLCLACRKKLEETGDNNKRPIEEQVVLPPFGGQFSDPRQKHPDEEEALMYDGEDTWQELARSTEHASESRSGAYYGPMDLDEDIGYVEAVEGIPYFKGADGMFYEDTGAYIDDESSPEEKLIGDAGWDKIQS
;
A
#
# COMPACT_ATOMS: atom_id res chain seq x y z
N MET A 1 24.04 -39.36 9.65
CA MET A 1 24.67 -39.33 8.31
C MET A 1 26.11 -39.77 8.41
N ASP A 2 26.60 -40.55 7.44
CA ASP A 2 27.98 -41.03 7.42
C ASP A 2 28.96 -39.91 7.06
N ALA A 3 30.15 -39.89 7.67
CA ALA A 3 31.17 -38.87 7.42
C ALA A 3 31.57 -38.75 5.94
N ALA A 4 31.62 -39.88 5.22
CA ALA A 4 31.92 -39.91 3.78
C ALA A 4 30.84 -39.20 2.94
N THR A 5 29.56 -39.33 3.34
CA THR A 5 28.45 -38.67 2.64
C THR A 5 28.43 -37.16 2.89
N LEU A 6 28.79 -36.71 4.09
CA LEU A 6 28.91 -35.29 4.41
C LEU A 6 30.02 -34.62 3.61
N GLU A 7 31.16 -35.28 3.44
CA GLU A 7 32.28 -34.74 2.65
C GLU A 7 31.92 -34.67 1.15
N HIS A 8 31.15 -35.63 0.65
CA HIS A 8 30.61 -35.59 -0.71
C HIS A 8 29.75 -34.34 -0.96
N PHE A 9 28.75 -34.09 -0.10
CA PHE A 9 27.87 -32.92 -0.21
C PHE A 9 28.64 -31.61 0.02
N ARG A 10 29.60 -31.58 0.95
CA ARG A 10 30.46 -30.42 1.19
C ARG A 10 31.22 -30.03 -0.08
N ARG A 11 31.84 -30.99 -0.77
CA ARG A 11 32.59 -30.74 -2.00
C ARG A 11 31.67 -30.22 -3.10
N LEU A 12 30.48 -30.83 -3.26
CA LEU A 12 29.48 -30.40 -4.24
C LEU A 12 29.05 -28.94 -3.99
N LEU A 13 28.71 -28.59 -2.75
CA LEU A 13 28.32 -27.24 -2.35
C LEU A 13 29.44 -26.22 -2.55
N LEU A 14 30.71 -26.60 -2.35
CA LEU A 14 31.85 -25.73 -2.60
C LEU A 14 32.08 -25.45 -4.09
N GLU A 15 31.87 -26.46 -4.94
CA GLU A 15 31.93 -26.29 -6.39
C GLU A 15 30.82 -25.35 -6.87
N GLU A 16 29.59 -25.57 -6.40
CA GLU A 16 28.44 -24.74 -6.77
C GLU A 16 28.58 -23.30 -6.27
N LYS A 17 29.09 -23.13 -5.04
CA LYS A 17 29.45 -21.81 -4.50
C LYS A 17 30.42 -21.05 -5.39
N LYS A 18 31.41 -21.75 -5.96
CA LYS A 18 32.39 -21.13 -6.86
C LYS A 18 31.72 -20.69 -8.17
N LYS A 19 30.89 -21.55 -8.78
CA LYS A 19 30.15 -21.23 -10.01
C LYS A 19 29.25 -20.01 -9.83
N LEU A 20 28.48 -19.95 -8.74
CA LEU A 20 27.60 -18.82 -8.46
C LEU A 20 28.36 -17.50 -8.23
N ARG A 21 29.54 -17.56 -7.60
CA ARG A 21 30.39 -16.38 -7.44
C ARG A 21 30.91 -15.87 -8.78
N GLU A 22 31.39 -16.77 -9.64
CA GLU A 22 31.82 -16.42 -10.99
C GLU A 22 30.66 -15.83 -11.81
N GLN A 23 29.43 -16.36 -11.66
CA GLN A 23 28.24 -15.82 -12.31
C GLN A 23 27.85 -14.42 -11.78
N ILE A 24 27.93 -14.19 -10.47
CA ILE A 24 27.68 -12.86 -9.89
C ILE A 24 28.71 -11.86 -10.38
N ASP A 25 29.99 -12.25 -10.43
CA ASP A 25 31.08 -11.40 -10.88
C ASP A 25 30.96 -11.10 -12.38
N SER A 26 30.57 -12.06 -13.21
CA SER A 26 30.35 -11.86 -14.65
C SER A 26 29.17 -10.91 -14.91
N LEU A 27 28.03 -11.09 -14.23
CA LEU A 27 26.88 -10.17 -14.33
C LEU A 27 27.23 -8.76 -13.82
N THR A 28 28.05 -8.67 -12.77
CA THR A 28 28.46 -7.38 -12.21
C THR A 28 29.43 -6.64 -13.14
N SER A 29 30.38 -7.36 -13.74
CA SER A 29 31.35 -6.79 -14.69
C SER A 29 30.79 -6.55 -16.09
N GLY A 30 29.76 -7.30 -16.49
CA GLY A 30 29.13 -7.24 -17.82
C GLY A 30 28.17 -6.08 -18.08
N GLY A 31 28.09 -5.07 -17.19
CA GLY A 31 27.27 -3.87 -17.43
C GLY A 31 26.50 -3.34 -16.22
N LEU A 32 26.39 -4.13 -15.15
CA LEU A 32 25.74 -3.68 -13.90
C LEU A 32 26.63 -2.80 -13.00
N ARG A 33 27.93 -2.68 -13.32
CA ARG A 33 28.87 -1.83 -12.59
C ARG A 33 28.63 -0.34 -12.81
N SER A 34 28.24 0.03 -14.03
CA SER A 34 27.90 1.39 -14.41
C SER A 34 26.41 1.66 -14.20
N SER A 35 26.07 2.93 -14.06
CA SER A 35 24.66 3.37 -14.13
C SER A 35 24.10 3.13 -15.53
N LEU A 36 22.77 2.98 -15.67
CA LEU A 36 22.12 2.85 -16.97
C LEU A 36 22.55 3.98 -17.92
N PHE A 37 22.57 5.21 -17.41
CA PHE A 37 23.00 6.41 -18.13
C PHE A 37 24.44 6.33 -18.67
N GLU A 38 25.35 5.70 -17.94
CA GLU A 38 26.74 5.54 -18.37
C GLU A 38 26.91 4.35 -19.33
N SER A 39 26.10 3.30 -19.20
CA SER A 39 26.09 2.19 -20.18
C SER A 39 25.56 2.61 -21.55
N THR A 40 24.58 3.53 -21.60
CA THR A 40 24.02 4.03 -22.85
C THR A 40 24.93 5.04 -23.55
N GLN A 41 26.00 5.54 -22.90
CA GLN A 41 27.02 6.48 -23.42
C GLN A 41 26.50 7.76 -24.11
N GLU A 42 25.19 7.99 -24.10
CA GLU A 42 24.54 9.15 -24.71
C GLU A 42 24.19 10.15 -23.61
N LEU A 43 24.82 11.32 -23.66
CA LEU A 43 24.60 12.43 -22.73
C LEU A 43 23.15 12.98 -22.79
N SER A 44 22.34 12.54 -23.76
CA SER A 44 20.94 12.95 -23.90
C SER A 44 20.04 11.74 -24.19
N SER A 45 19.08 11.49 -23.30
CA SER A 45 17.96 10.55 -23.53
C SER A 45 17.00 11.02 -24.64
N TYR A 46 17.24 12.21 -25.22
CA TYR A 46 16.36 12.83 -26.21
C TYR A 46 16.54 12.25 -27.62
N ASP A 47 17.72 11.69 -27.93
CA ASP A 47 18.03 11.13 -29.25
C ASP A 47 17.77 9.61 -29.35
N ASN A 48 17.44 8.96 -28.23
CA ASN A 48 17.05 7.56 -28.21
C ASN A 48 15.55 7.40 -28.47
N HIS A 49 15.19 6.45 -29.33
CA HIS A 49 13.79 6.10 -29.51
C HIS A 49 13.26 5.51 -28.19
N PRO A 50 12.05 5.87 -27.72
CA PRO A 50 11.52 5.37 -26.44
C PRO A 50 11.44 3.83 -26.39
N ALA A 51 11.31 3.17 -27.54
CA ALA A 51 11.33 1.71 -27.65
C ALA A 51 12.72 1.11 -27.36
N ASP A 52 13.80 1.80 -27.73
CA ASP A 52 15.17 1.33 -27.50
C ASP A 52 15.52 1.43 -26.02
N LEU A 53 15.17 2.56 -25.38
CA LEU A 53 15.32 2.74 -23.92
C LEU A 53 14.54 1.69 -23.13
N GLY A 54 13.31 1.37 -23.55
CA GLY A 54 12.51 0.34 -22.90
C GLY A 54 13.14 -1.06 -23.01
N SER A 55 13.77 -1.35 -24.15
CA SER A 55 14.46 -2.63 -24.38
C SER A 55 15.73 -2.75 -23.54
N GLU A 56 16.52 -1.68 -23.44
CA GLU A 56 17.73 -1.64 -22.60
C GLU A 56 17.39 -1.75 -21.12
N GLU A 57 16.38 -1.02 -20.64
CA GLU A 57 15.93 -1.12 -19.26
C GLU A 57 15.42 -2.53 -18.94
N PHE A 58 14.69 -3.16 -19.86
CA PHE A 58 14.23 -4.53 -19.69
C PHE A 58 15.39 -5.52 -19.54
N GLU A 59 16.38 -5.49 -20.44
CA GLU A 59 17.54 -6.39 -20.34
C GLU A 59 18.36 -6.12 -19.06
N ARG A 60 18.52 -4.86 -18.66
CA ARG A 60 19.17 -4.52 -17.40
C ARG A 60 18.40 -5.06 -16.18
N SER A 61 17.07 -4.92 -16.18
CA SER A 61 16.23 -5.42 -15.09
C SER A 61 16.32 -6.93 -14.94
N LYS A 62 16.42 -7.64 -16.07
CA LYS A 62 16.64 -9.10 -16.14
C LYS A 62 18.00 -9.49 -15.56
N ASP A 63 19.07 -8.78 -15.92
CA ASP A 63 20.41 -9.03 -15.37
C ASP A 63 20.47 -8.80 -13.85
N LEU A 64 19.79 -7.77 -13.36
CA LEU A 64 19.63 -7.52 -11.92
C LEU A 64 18.91 -8.68 -11.23
N ALA A 65 17.78 -9.14 -11.79
CA ALA A 65 17.02 -10.25 -11.25
C ALA A 65 17.83 -11.56 -11.21
N LEU A 66 18.60 -11.86 -12.27
CA LEU A 66 19.49 -13.03 -12.32
C LEU A 66 20.59 -12.95 -11.25
N ARG A 67 21.22 -11.78 -11.10
CA ARG A 67 22.26 -11.56 -10.07
C ARG A 67 21.70 -11.73 -8.67
N ASP A 68 20.53 -11.18 -8.40
CA ASP A 68 19.93 -11.24 -7.07
C ASP A 68 19.43 -12.65 -6.75
N ASN A 69 18.91 -13.39 -7.75
CA ASN A 69 18.62 -14.82 -7.60
C ASN A 69 19.89 -15.63 -7.26
N ALA A 70 20.99 -15.41 -7.99
CA ALA A 70 22.26 -16.07 -7.72
C ALA A 70 22.80 -15.75 -6.32
N ARG A 71 22.63 -14.51 -5.84
CA ARG A 71 22.98 -14.13 -4.45
C ARG A 71 22.12 -14.84 -3.41
N LEU A 72 20.82 -15.00 -3.65
CA LEU A 72 19.94 -15.75 -2.76
C LEU A 72 20.33 -17.24 -2.71
N GLN A 73 20.65 -17.85 -3.86
CA GLN A 73 21.16 -19.22 -3.91
C GLN A 73 22.50 -19.37 -3.18
N LEU A 74 23.41 -18.42 -3.37
CA LEU A 74 24.70 -18.39 -2.68
C LEU A 74 24.52 -18.38 -1.16
N ARG A 75 23.58 -17.57 -0.64
CA ARG A 75 23.26 -17.55 0.79
C ARG A 75 22.77 -18.91 1.30
N LYS A 76 21.88 -19.58 0.56
CA LYS A 76 21.40 -20.93 0.92
C LYS A 76 22.54 -21.94 1.00
N ILE A 77 23.49 -21.88 0.07
CA ILE A 77 24.68 -22.74 0.08
C ILE A 77 25.59 -22.43 1.28
N GLU A 78 25.75 -21.15 1.61
CA GLU A 78 26.52 -20.73 2.79
C GLU A 78 25.87 -21.22 4.09
N ASP A 79 24.55 -21.16 4.20
CA ASP A 79 23.78 -21.71 5.32
C ASP A 79 23.97 -23.23 5.40
N ALA A 80 23.86 -23.96 4.29
CA ALA A 80 24.06 -25.41 4.24
C ALA A 80 25.48 -25.80 4.67
N LEU A 81 26.51 -25.08 4.21
CA LEU A 81 27.90 -25.28 4.62
C LEU A 81 28.11 -24.97 6.11
N ALA A 82 27.39 -23.99 6.67
CA ALA A 82 27.40 -23.71 8.11
C ALA A 82 26.77 -24.88 8.89
N SER A 83 25.62 -25.40 8.45
CA SER A 83 24.98 -26.57 9.06
C SER A 83 25.87 -27.82 9.02
N ILE A 84 26.69 -28.00 7.98
CA ILE A 84 27.67 -29.09 7.92
C ILE A 84 28.74 -28.92 9.01
N LYS A 85 29.22 -27.69 9.25
CA LYS A 85 30.21 -27.40 10.30
C LYS A 85 29.64 -27.59 11.71
N GLU A 86 28.38 -27.25 11.90
CA GLU A 86 27.67 -27.41 13.17
C GLU A 86 27.19 -28.85 13.43
N GLY A 87 27.24 -29.72 12.41
CA GLY A 87 26.75 -31.10 12.50
C GLY A 87 25.23 -31.24 12.44
N THR A 88 24.51 -30.18 12.09
CA THR A 88 23.04 -30.13 11.98
C THR A 88 22.54 -30.42 10.56
N TYR A 89 23.45 -30.63 9.60
CA TYR A 89 23.11 -30.92 8.21
C TYR A 89 22.29 -32.22 8.07
N GLY A 90 21.23 -32.15 7.28
CA GLY A 90 20.29 -33.25 7.08
C GLY A 90 19.12 -33.27 8.05
N TYR A 91 19.01 -32.29 8.96
CA TYR A 91 17.82 -32.09 9.79
C TYR A 91 17.12 -30.79 9.43
N CYS A 92 15.79 -30.80 9.47
CA CYS A 92 14.97 -29.63 9.18
C CYS A 92 15.09 -28.58 10.29
N ARG A 93 15.42 -27.34 9.93
CA ARG A 93 15.56 -26.23 10.91
C ARG A 93 14.27 -25.89 11.67
N GLU A 94 13.10 -26.12 11.07
CA GLU A 94 11.81 -25.79 11.69
C GLU A 94 11.26 -26.91 12.59
N CYS A 95 11.28 -28.16 12.13
CA CYS A 95 10.64 -29.27 12.86
C CYS A 95 11.63 -30.31 13.42
N GLY A 96 12.93 -30.16 13.17
CA GLY A 96 13.97 -31.09 13.65
C GLY A 96 13.95 -32.47 13.01
N ARG A 97 13.03 -32.76 12.09
CA ARG A 97 12.93 -34.06 11.40
C ARG A 97 14.07 -34.24 10.39
N GLU A 98 14.49 -35.48 10.19
CA GLU A 98 15.46 -35.85 9.15
C GLU A 98 14.93 -35.50 7.76
N ILE A 99 15.81 -34.93 6.94
CA ILE A 99 15.56 -34.62 5.54
C ILE A 99 15.92 -35.87 4.71
N PRO A 100 15.02 -36.36 3.84
CA PRO A 100 15.29 -37.52 2.99
C PRO A 100 16.55 -37.32 2.15
N ARG A 101 17.40 -38.36 2.04
CA ARG A 101 18.62 -38.31 1.23
C ARG A 101 18.36 -37.95 -0.23
N GLU A 102 17.33 -38.53 -0.84
CA GLU A 102 16.93 -38.24 -2.22
C GLU A 102 16.70 -36.74 -2.46
N ARG A 103 16.19 -36.02 -1.46
CA ARG A 103 15.99 -34.57 -1.53
C ARG A 103 17.30 -33.80 -1.46
N LEU A 104 18.23 -34.25 -0.61
CA LEU A 104 19.56 -33.62 -0.48
C LEU A 104 20.45 -33.90 -1.69
N GLU A 105 20.23 -35.03 -2.38
CA GLU A 105 20.87 -35.33 -3.66
C GLU A 105 20.35 -34.42 -4.78
N ALA A 106 19.05 -34.12 -4.79
CA ALA A 106 18.46 -33.20 -5.77
C ALA A 106 18.74 -31.72 -5.47
N VAL A 107 18.69 -31.32 -4.19
CA VAL A 107 18.81 -29.93 -3.72
C VAL A 107 19.68 -29.90 -2.45
N PRO A 108 21.02 -29.91 -2.60
CA PRO A 108 21.94 -30.07 -1.47
C PRO A 108 21.97 -28.87 -0.52
N GLU A 109 21.51 -27.70 -0.96
CA GLU A 109 21.47 -26.46 -0.18
C GLU A 109 20.19 -26.32 0.68
N THR A 110 19.27 -27.29 0.63
CA THR A 110 18.01 -27.19 1.37
C THR A 110 18.19 -27.41 2.87
N THR A 111 17.64 -26.50 3.69
CA THR A 111 17.64 -26.57 5.16
C THR A 111 16.29 -26.98 5.75
N LEU A 112 15.28 -27.19 4.89
CA LEU A 112 13.90 -27.49 5.28
C LEU A 112 13.40 -28.79 4.65
N CYS A 113 12.59 -29.53 5.40
CA CYS A 113 11.85 -30.68 4.87
C CYS A 113 10.73 -30.24 3.92
N LEU A 114 10.25 -31.18 3.08
CA LEU A 114 9.17 -30.93 2.11
C LEU A 114 7.91 -30.34 2.75
N ALA A 115 7.48 -30.88 3.90
CA ALA A 115 6.27 -30.42 4.58
C ALA A 115 6.38 -28.97 5.07
N CYS A 116 7.51 -28.62 5.72
CA CYS A 116 7.79 -27.26 6.16
C CYS A 116 7.91 -26.30 4.98
N ARG A 117 8.62 -26.73 3.93
CA ARG A 117 8.77 -25.92 2.72
C ARG A 117 7.42 -25.63 2.06
N LYS A 118 6.56 -26.65 1.93
CA LYS A 118 5.22 -26.51 1.36
C LYS A 118 4.36 -25.57 2.20
N LYS A 119 4.40 -25.71 3.53
CA LYS A 119 3.66 -24.83 4.45
C LYS A 119 4.10 -23.36 4.27
N LEU A 120 5.41 -23.11 4.16
CA LEU A 120 5.94 -21.76 3.93
C LEU A 120 5.44 -21.17 2.60
N GLU A 121 5.42 -21.98 1.54
CA GLU A 121 4.91 -21.59 0.22
C GLU A 121 3.39 -21.36 0.22
N GLU A 122 2.61 -22.16 0.97
CA GLU A 122 1.17 -21.97 1.16
C GLU A 122 0.83 -20.69 1.91
N THR A 123 1.63 -20.32 2.92
CA THR A 123 1.46 -19.02 3.59
C THR A 123 1.73 -17.84 2.67
N GLY A 124 2.56 -18.02 1.63
CA GLY A 124 2.81 -17.05 0.56
C GLY A 124 3.26 -15.66 1.01
N ASP A 125 3.60 -14.80 0.05
CA ASP A 125 3.46 -13.36 0.30
C ASP A 125 1.95 -13.10 0.37
N ASN A 126 1.44 -12.75 1.56
CA ASN A 126 0.03 -12.43 1.75
C ASN A 126 -0.42 -11.18 0.97
N ASN A 127 0.48 -10.56 0.20
CA ASN A 127 0.19 -9.42 -0.63
C ASN A 127 -0.49 -9.88 -1.93
N LYS A 128 -1.79 -10.18 -1.84
CA LYS A 128 -2.64 -10.47 -3.01
C LYS A 128 -2.71 -9.31 -3.99
N ARG A 129 -2.32 -8.10 -3.57
CA ARG A 129 -2.40 -6.88 -4.36
C ARG A 129 -1.00 -6.42 -4.80
N PRO A 130 -0.88 -5.81 -6.00
CA PRO A 130 0.40 -5.39 -6.55
C PRO A 130 1.14 -4.39 -5.63
N ILE A 131 2.47 -4.34 -5.71
CA ILE A 131 3.28 -3.43 -4.88
C ILE A 131 2.99 -1.96 -5.19
N GLU A 132 2.59 -1.68 -6.43
CA GLU A 132 2.19 -0.38 -6.94
C GLU A 132 1.08 0.21 -6.09
N GLU A 133 0.20 -0.60 -5.53
CA GLU A 133 -0.90 -0.13 -4.69
C GLU A 133 -0.47 0.40 -3.32
N GLN A 134 0.73 0.06 -2.85
CA GLN A 134 1.29 0.73 -1.67
C GLN A 134 1.66 2.18 -1.96
N VAL A 135 1.96 2.49 -3.23
CA VAL A 135 2.41 3.81 -3.71
C VAL A 135 1.27 4.58 -4.38
N VAL A 136 0.32 3.90 -5.01
CA VAL A 136 -0.93 4.47 -5.52
C VAL A 136 -1.81 4.77 -4.31
N LEU A 137 -1.68 5.98 -3.80
CA LEU A 137 -2.73 6.58 -2.98
C LEU A 137 -4.03 6.56 -3.79
N PRO A 138 -5.20 6.32 -3.17
CA PRO A 138 -6.46 6.40 -3.88
C PRO A 138 -6.58 7.78 -4.57
N PRO A 139 -7.03 7.85 -5.83
CA PRO A 139 -7.00 9.07 -6.63
C PRO A 139 -7.87 10.22 -6.10
N PHE A 140 -8.67 9.97 -5.05
CA PHE A 140 -9.54 10.95 -4.40
C PHE A 140 -9.34 11.04 -2.87
N GLY A 141 -8.17 10.65 -2.35
CA GLY A 141 -7.92 10.73 -0.90
C GLY A 141 -6.46 10.98 -0.58
N GLY A 142 -6.13 12.23 -0.26
CA GLY A 142 -4.85 12.56 0.37
C GLY A 142 -4.37 13.99 0.14
N GLN A 143 -4.95 14.97 0.85
CA GLN A 143 -4.19 16.12 1.34
C GLN A 143 -4.37 16.46 2.83
N PHE A 144 -5.24 15.78 3.60
CA PHE A 144 -5.26 15.95 5.06
C PHE A 144 -5.29 14.69 5.96
N SER A 145 -5.45 13.47 5.45
CA SER A 145 -5.29 12.28 6.29
C SER A 145 -4.90 11.04 5.49
N ASP A 146 -3.85 10.32 5.94
CA ASP A 146 -3.53 8.98 5.46
C ASP A 146 -4.62 8.04 5.97
N PRO A 147 -5.37 7.31 5.12
CA PRO A 147 -6.41 6.37 5.57
C PRO A 147 -5.90 5.29 6.54
N ARG A 148 -4.57 5.10 6.63
CA ARG A 148 -3.91 4.17 7.55
C ARG A 148 -3.63 4.78 8.93
N GLN A 149 -3.64 6.10 9.05
CA GLN A 149 -3.68 6.79 10.35
C GLN A 149 -5.14 6.87 10.79
N LYS A 150 -5.51 6.05 11.78
CA LYS A 150 -6.70 6.34 12.56
C LYS A 150 -6.46 7.66 13.28
N HIS A 151 -7.06 8.73 12.77
CA HIS A 151 -7.20 9.96 13.52
C HIS A 151 -8.02 9.63 14.78
N PRO A 152 -7.49 9.91 15.98
CA PRO A 152 -8.13 9.49 17.23
C PRO A 152 -9.41 10.27 17.55
N ASP A 153 -9.67 11.39 16.85
CA ASP A 153 -10.69 12.36 17.21
C ASP A 153 -11.59 12.66 15.99
N GLU A 154 -12.92 12.58 16.16
CA GLU A 154 -13.93 12.80 15.10
C GLU A 154 -13.93 14.25 14.55
N GLU A 155 -13.30 15.20 15.27
CA GLU A 155 -13.18 16.61 14.88
C GLU A 155 -12.26 16.83 13.67
N GLU A 156 -11.30 15.93 13.41
CA GLU A 156 -10.37 16.04 12.28
C GLU A 156 -11.02 15.65 10.93
N ALA A 157 -12.21 15.03 10.95
CA ALA A 157 -12.97 14.64 9.76
C ALA A 157 -13.79 15.79 9.13
N LEU A 158 -13.97 16.91 9.85
CA LEU A 158 -14.72 18.10 9.38
C LEU A 158 -13.81 19.20 8.79
N MET A 159 -12.50 18.95 8.74
CA MET A 159 -11.54 19.89 8.17
C MET A 159 -11.44 19.74 6.66
N TYR A 160 -11.41 20.89 5.98
CA TYR A 160 -11.34 20.98 4.51
C TYR A 160 -10.19 20.14 3.93
N ASP A 161 -10.53 19.10 3.17
CA ASP A 161 -9.59 18.13 2.64
C ASP A 161 -9.60 18.03 1.10
N GLY A 162 -8.96 16.98 0.57
CA GLY A 162 -8.91 16.78 -0.88
C GLY A 162 -10.27 16.41 -1.48
N GLU A 163 -11.13 15.71 -0.74
CA GLU A 163 -12.49 15.38 -1.17
C GLU A 163 -13.34 16.65 -1.27
N ASP A 164 -13.22 17.55 -0.29
CA ASP A 164 -13.91 18.85 -0.28
C ASP A 164 -13.54 19.72 -1.50
N THR A 165 -12.26 19.77 -1.86
CA THR A 165 -11.82 20.52 -3.06
C THR A 165 -12.49 20.03 -4.34
N TRP A 166 -12.71 18.72 -4.45
CA TRP A 166 -13.36 18.11 -5.61
C TRP A 166 -14.88 18.35 -5.58
N GLN A 167 -15.50 18.24 -4.40
CA GLN A 167 -16.91 18.53 -4.23
C GLN A 167 -17.24 19.99 -4.57
N GLU A 168 -16.45 20.96 -4.11
CA GLU A 168 -16.63 22.37 -4.46
C GLU A 168 -16.46 22.62 -5.95
N LEU A 169 -15.45 22.02 -6.57
CA LEU A 169 -15.22 22.15 -8.01
C LEU A 169 -16.39 21.54 -8.80
N ALA A 170 -16.89 20.38 -8.37
CA ALA A 170 -18.10 19.78 -8.95
C ALA A 170 -19.31 20.71 -8.82
N ARG A 171 -19.61 21.26 -7.63
CA ARG A 171 -20.69 22.24 -7.41
C ARG A 171 -20.55 23.46 -8.33
N SER A 172 -19.34 24.02 -8.42
CA SER A 172 -19.07 25.21 -9.24
C SER A 172 -19.28 24.93 -10.73
N THR A 173 -18.91 23.74 -11.20
CA THR A 173 -18.99 23.37 -12.61
C THR A 173 -20.37 22.89 -13.02
N GLU A 174 -21.13 22.25 -12.13
CA GLU A 174 -22.53 21.86 -12.33
C GLU A 174 -23.47 23.07 -12.37
N HIS A 175 -23.23 24.09 -11.55
CA HIS A 175 -24.10 25.26 -11.43
C HIS A 175 -23.61 26.52 -12.18
N ALA A 176 -22.47 26.45 -12.88
CA ALA A 176 -22.01 27.54 -13.72
C ALA A 176 -22.98 27.80 -14.88
N SER A 177 -23.20 29.08 -15.22
CA SER A 177 -24.01 29.50 -16.38
C SER A 177 -23.46 29.01 -17.72
N GLU A 178 -22.19 28.59 -17.73
CA GLU A 178 -21.44 28.10 -18.90
C GLU A 178 -21.35 26.56 -18.95
N SER A 179 -22.01 25.87 -18.00
CA SER A 179 -22.01 24.42 -17.92
C SER A 179 -22.56 23.79 -19.20
N ARG A 180 -21.81 22.83 -19.77
CA ARG A 180 -22.24 22.07 -20.96
C ARG A 180 -22.92 20.78 -20.52
N SER A 181 -23.80 20.27 -21.38
CA SER A 181 -24.43 18.95 -21.23
C SER A 181 -23.37 17.86 -21.00
N GLY A 182 -23.37 17.25 -19.82
CA GLY A 182 -22.37 16.28 -19.36
C GLY A 182 -21.63 16.67 -18.07
N ALA A 183 -21.88 17.88 -17.53
CA ALA A 183 -21.29 18.35 -16.28
C ALA A 183 -21.91 17.73 -15.00
N TYR A 184 -23.05 17.04 -15.11
CA TYR A 184 -23.76 16.44 -13.98
C TYR A 184 -23.11 15.11 -13.56
N TYR A 185 -22.56 15.06 -12.33
CA TYR A 185 -21.85 13.91 -11.77
C TYR A 185 -22.76 12.94 -10.97
N GLY A 186 -24.06 13.19 -10.91
CA GLY A 186 -25.03 12.32 -10.22
C GLY A 186 -25.39 12.82 -8.82
N PRO A 187 -26.22 12.07 -8.05
CA PRO A 187 -26.55 12.40 -6.67
C PRO A 187 -25.34 12.06 -5.78
N MET A 188 -24.35 12.93 -5.78
CA MET A 188 -23.33 12.94 -4.73
C MET A 188 -23.91 13.66 -3.51
N ASP A 189 -23.59 13.19 -2.30
CA ASP A 189 -23.89 13.93 -1.07
C ASP A 189 -23.00 15.17 -1.02
N LEU A 190 -23.45 16.22 -1.69
CA LEU A 190 -22.82 17.54 -1.72
C LEU A 190 -23.37 18.44 -0.61
N ASP A 191 -24.09 17.88 0.36
CA ASP A 191 -24.68 18.62 1.47
C ASP A 191 -23.96 18.29 2.78
N GLU A 192 -22.66 18.02 2.69
CA GLU A 192 -21.80 17.92 3.86
C GLU A 192 -21.47 19.31 4.41
N ASP A 193 -21.42 19.36 5.72
CA ASP A 193 -21.24 20.53 6.55
C ASP A 193 -19.73 20.77 6.75
N ILE A 194 -19.15 21.65 5.92
CA ILE A 194 -17.69 21.83 5.83
C ILE A 194 -17.24 23.02 6.68
N GLY A 195 -16.18 22.83 7.48
CA GLY A 195 -15.31 23.93 7.92
C GLY A 195 -15.71 24.71 9.17
N TYR A 196 -16.61 24.18 10.00
CA TYR A 196 -16.88 24.74 11.33
C TYR A 196 -16.49 23.76 12.43
N VAL A 197 -15.77 24.30 13.42
CA VAL A 197 -15.28 23.53 14.58
C VAL A 197 -16.34 23.49 15.67
N GLU A 198 -17.11 24.58 15.80
CA GLU A 198 -18.20 24.69 16.76
C GLU A 198 -19.54 24.90 16.05
N ALA A 199 -20.62 24.31 16.58
CA ALA A 199 -21.97 24.43 16.02
C ALA A 199 -22.46 25.89 15.87
N VAL A 200 -21.89 26.84 16.63
CA VAL A 200 -22.22 28.27 16.57
C VAL A 200 -21.63 28.93 15.32
N GLU A 201 -20.52 28.40 14.78
CA GLU A 201 -19.84 28.94 13.59
C GLU A 201 -20.60 28.62 12.29
N GLY A 202 -21.39 27.54 12.27
CA GLY A 202 -22.23 27.14 11.15
C GLY A 202 -23.59 27.86 11.07
N ILE A 203 -23.95 28.69 12.06
CA ILE A 203 -25.25 29.38 12.08
C ILE A 203 -25.19 30.62 11.17
N PRO A 204 -26.01 30.71 10.10
CA PRO A 204 -26.06 31.90 9.28
C PRO A 204 -26.58 33.09 10.10
N TYR A 205 -25.79 34.17 10.13
CA TYR A 205 -26.19 35.43 10.73
C TYR A 205 -26.21 36.54 9.69
N PHE A 206 -27.17 37.45 9.78
CA PHE A 206 -27.17 38.68 8.99
C PHE A 206 -26.98 39.90 9.90
N LYS A 207 -26.29 40.92 9.37
CA LYS A 207 -26.09 42.19 10.07
C LYS A 207 -27.23 43.14 9.73
N GLY A 208 -28.04 43.49 10.72
CA GLY A 208 -29.10 44.49 10.59
C GLY A 208 -28.54 45.88 10.29
N ALA A 209 -29.39 46.77 9.78
CA ALA A 209 -29.02 48.16 9.52
C ALA A 209 -28.66 48.95 10.80
N ASP A 210 -29.04 48.44 11.96
CA ASP A 210 -28.68 48.88 13.30
C ASP A 210 -27.30 48.38 13.76
N GLY A 211 -26.66 47.53 12.97
CA GLY A 211 -25.32 47.00 13.20
C GLY A 211 -25.27 45.77 14.11
N MET A 212 -26.42 45.27 14.58
CA MET A 212 -26.54 44.07 15.39
C MET A 212 -26.62 42.82 14.50
N PHE A 213 -26.11 41.70 15.00
CA PHE A 213 -26.15 40.41 14.31
C PHE A 213 -27.39 39.62 14.77
N TYR A 214 -28.14 39.09 13.81
CA TYR A 214 -29.35 38.31 14.04
C TYR A 214 -29.16 36.90 13.50
N GLU A 215 -29.68 35.92 14.24
CA GLU A 215 -29.78 34.53 13.82
C GLU A 215 -30.80 34.42 12.67
N ASP A 216 -30.36 33.92 11.52
CA ASP A 216 -31.27 33.63 10.42
C ASP A 216 -31.97 32.29 10.70
N THR A 217 -33.14 32.38 11.32
CA THR A 217 -33.99 31.21 11.63
C THR A 217 -34.68 30.62 10.40
N GLY A 218 -34.28 31.00 9.18
CA GLY A 218 -34.77 30.38 7.95
C GLY A 218 -36.25 30.64 7.71
N ALA A 219 -36.73 31.87 7.97
CA ALA A 219 -38.12 32.28 7.80
C ALA A 219 -38.65 32.23 6.33
N TYR A 220 -37.92 31.59 5.42
CA TYR A 220 -38.31 31.27 4.04
C TYR A 220 -38.34 29.77 3.75
N ILE A 221 -38.31 28.90 4.77
CA ILE A 221 -38.73 27.51 4.64
C ILE A 221 -40.24 27.49 4.91
N ASP A 222 -41.02 27.25 3.86
CA ASP A 222 -42.45 27.03 3.91
C ASP A 222 -42.72 25.74 4.71
N ASP A 223 -43.00 25.86 6.01
CA ASP A 223 -43.23 24.74 6.94
C ASP A 223 -44.70 24.26 6.96
N GLU A 224 -45.41 24.35 5.82
CA GLU A 224 -46.80 23.87 5.68
C GLU A 224 -47.02 22.34 5.88
N SER A 225 -46.09 21.62 6.49
CA SER A 225 -46.35 20.29 7.07
C SER A 225 -46.53 20.39 8.59
N SER A 226 -47.76 20.16 9.05
CA SER A 226 -48.10 20.10 10.47
C SER A 226 -47.24 19.05 11.20
N PRO A 227 -46.72 19.32 12.41
CA PRO A 227 -45.85 18.37 13.10
C PRO A 227 -46.60 17.07 13.43
N GLU A 228 -46.25 15.98 12.77
CA GLU A 228 -46.66 14.63 13.17
C GLU A 228 -45.78 14.17 14.34
N GLU A 229 -46.06 14.62 15.57
CA GLU A 229 -46.00 13.73 16.75
C GLU A 229 -46.57 14.38 18.02
N LYS A 230 -47.33 13.58 18.76
CA LYS A 230 -47.94 13.95 20.05
C LYS A 230 -46.87 14.00 21.12
N LEU A 231 -46.80 15.12 21.84
CA LEU A 231 -46.09 15.19 23.12
C LEU A 231 -46.63 14.10 24.07
N ILE A 232 -45.77 13.13 24.34
CA ILE A 232 -45.95 12.05 25.32
C ILE A 232 -46.19 12.69 26.70
N GLY A 233 -47.12 12.11 27.45
CA GLY A 233 -47.44 12.54 28.81
C GLY A 233 -46.31 12.30 29.81
N ASP A 234 -46.34 13.04 30.90
CA ASP A 234 -46.57 12.46 32.23
C ASP A 234 -46.63 13.55 33.30
N ALA A 235 -47.66 13.43 34.15
CA ALA A 235 -47.80 13.95 35.51
C ALA A 235 -47.25 15.36 35.84
N GLY A 236 -48.18 16.32 35.92
CA GLY A 236 -47.97 17.59 36.63
C GLY A 236 -49.29 18.18 37.12
N TRP A 237 -50.11 17.37 37.82
CA TRP A 237 -51.24 17.91 38.58
C TRP A 237 -50.69 18.76 39.72
N ASP A 238 -50.88 20.07 39.62
CA ASP A 238 -51.40 20.92 40.70
C ASP A 238 -51.41 22.38 40.22
N LYS A 239 -52.60 22.94 39.96
CA LYS A 239 -53.22 23.83 40.95
C LYS A 239 -54.60 24.40 40.54
N ILE A 240 -55.60 23.99 41.32
CA ILE A 240 -56.61 24.80 42.05
C ILE A 240 -57.41 25.89 41.28
N GLN A 241 -58.74 25.80 41.22
CA GLN A 241 -59.69 26.47 42.15
C GLN A 241 -61.15 26.44 41.66
N SER A 242 -62.03 26.12 42.64
CA SER A 242 -63.49 26.32 42.78
C SER A 242 -64.44 25.72 41.76
#